data_AF-M3VEP2-F1
#
_entry.id   AF-M3VEP2-F1
#
_cell.length_a   1.000
_cell.length_b   1.000
_cell.length_c   1.000
_cell.angle_alpha   90.00
_cell.angle_beta   90.00
_cell.angle_gamma   90.00
#
_symmetry.space_group_name_H-M   'P 1'
#
loop_
_entity.id
_entity.type
_entity.pdbx_description
1 polymer ?
#
loop_
_entity_poly.entity_id
_entity_poly.type
_entity_poly.pdbx_seq_one_letter_code
_entity_poly.pdbx_strand_id
1 'polypeptide(L)'
;MQMFTSSVRPIPVDQVEAFDHDVDVLVVGFGCAGASAALEADAAGAQVVILEQRSGGGGSSALSGGEMYLGGGTSVQRACGFDDSASAMEAFLLAALGPDCDPEKVRLYCENSVAHFDWLVDQGVPFKDSLWPTPTWVPPTDDGLMWMGEKAFPFADLAAPAPRGHRVTADGFGGKVLMDVLCRRVSESTVDVHVDTVALRLVVDGDQVVGVVARHFDTTVTYRVRGGWSSRQVGSPTTRRCSPNTRLRSSACRSTATGATTVGASRSLRPQAGQSVTCLRAKSASR
;
A
#
# COMPACT_ATOMS: atom_id res chain seq x y z
N MET A 1 30.12 -10.99 -15.73
CA MET A 1 29.03 -10.72 -14.77
C MET A 1 29.03 -9.23 -14.49
N GLN A 2 28.03 -8.50 -15.01
CA GLN A 2 27.96 -7.05 -14.85
C GLN A 2 27.75 -6.73 -13.36
N MET A 3 28.64 -5.94 -12.75
CA MET A 3 28.45 -5.52 -11.36
C MET A 3 27.37 -4.44 -11.30
N PHE A 4 26.18 -4.80 -10.82
CA PHE A 4 25.12 -3.83 -10.57
C PHE A 4 25.50 -2.92 -9.40
N THR A 5 25.40 -1.61 -9.62
CA THR A 5 25.66 -0.62 -8.57
C THR A 5 24.59 -0.76 -7.47
N SER A 6 24.99 -0.74 -6.20
CA SER A 6 24.06 -0.70 -5.06
C SER A 6 23.58 0.72 -4.71
N SER A 7 23.92 1.71 -5.55
CA SER A 7 23.54 3.10 -5.32
C SER A 7 22.05 3.29 -5.61
N VAL A 8 21.35 3.89 -4.65
CA VAL A 8 19.95 4.32 -4.79
C VAL A 8 19.84 5.80 -5.18
N ARG A 9 20.97 6.49 -5.42
CA ARG A 9 20.96 7.90 -5.80
C ARG A 9 20.39 8.06 -7.21
N PRO A 10 19.54 9.06 -7.49
CA PRO A 10 19.12 9.33 -8.85
C PRO A 10 20.30 9.56 -9.81
N ILE A 11 20.12 9.32 -11.10
CA ILE A 11 21.05 9.73 -12.17
C ILE A 11 20.44 10.86 -13.00
N PRO A 12 21.24 11.84 -13.43
CA PRO A 12 20.85 12.75 -14.49
C PRO A 12 20.52 12.01 -15.79
N VAL A 13 19.57 12.53 -16.56
CA VAL A 13 19.12 11.96 -17.84
C VAL A 13 20.23 11.93 -18.90
N ASP A 14 21.19 12.85 -18.84
CA ASP A 14 22.35 12.89 -19.75
C ASP A 14 23.35 11.73 -19.53
N GLN A 15 23.23 11.00 -18.42
CA GLN A 15 23.99 9.78 -18.14
C GLN A 15 23.28 8.51 -18.62
N VAL A 16 22.11 8.63 -19.24
CA VAL A 16 21.38 7.50 -19.83
C VAL A 16 21.57 7.51 -21.35
N GLU A 17 22.34 6.55 -21.85
CA GLU A 17 22.67 6.46 -23.28
C GLU A 17 21.43 6.19 -24.16
N ALA A 18 20.54 5.31 -23.69
CA ALA A 18 19.32 4.94 -24.38
C ALA A 18 18.23 4.49 -23.39
N PHE A 19 16.98 4.58 -23.85
CA PHE A 19 15.81 4.04 -23.15
C PHE A 19 15.27 2.84 -23.91
N ASP A 20 15.12 1.72 -23.22
CA ASP A 20 14.58 0.47 -23.80
C ASP A 20 13.05 0.51 -23.91
N HIS A 21 12.39 1.24 -23.01
CA HIS A 21 10.93 1.38 -22.97
C HIS A 21 10.50 2.84 -22.81
N ASP A 22 9.39 3.21 -23.43
CA ASP A 22 8.71 4.50 -23.28
C ASP A 22 7.27 4.26 -22.80
N VAL A 23 6.89 4.85 -21.66
CA VAL A 23 5.57 4.68 -21.04
C VAL A 23 5.02 6.01 -20.53
N ASP A 24 3.71 6.11 -20.30
CA ASP A 24 3.11 7.31 -19.70
C ASP A 24 3.13 7.24 -18.17
N VAL A 25 2.94 6.03 -17.63
CA VAL A 25 3.00 5.75 -16.19
C VAL A 25 3.82 4.50 -15.93
N LEU A 26 4.79 4.62 -15.02
CA LEU A 26 5.59 3.50 -14.53
C LEU A 26 5.27 3.28 -13.05
N VAL A 27 4.81 2.08 -12.71
CA VAL A 27 4.50 1.66 -11.35
C VAL A 27 5.58 0.71 -10.85
N VAL A 28 6.14 0.99 -9.68
CA VAL A 28 7.14 0.11 -9.06
C VAL A 28 6.51 -0.69 -7.93
N GLY A 29 6.39 -2.00 -8.13
CA GLY A 29 5.81 -2.98 -7.22
C GLY A 29 4.38 -3.37 -7.59
N PHE A 30 4.10 -4.67 -7.62
CA PHE A 30 2.80 -5.24 -7.97
C PHE A 30 2.06 -5.77 -6.73
N GLY A 31 1.94 -4.92 -5.70
CA GLY A 31 1.04 -5.11 -4.56
C GLY A 31 -0.31 -4.44 -4.77
N CYS A 32 -1.16 -4.36 -3.72
CA CYS A 32 -2.51 -3.79 -3.86
C CYS A 32 -2.48 -2.33 -4.36
N ALA A 33 -1.64 -1.48 -3.78
CA ALA A 33 -1.51 -0.09 -4.20
C ALA A 33 -0.95 0.06 -5.62
N GLY A 34 -0.04 -0.81 -6.03
CA GLY A 34 0.51 -0.81 -7.39
C GLY A 34 -0.52 -1.22 -8.43
N ALA A 35 -1.27 -2.29 -8.15
CA ALA A 35 -2.35 -2.76 -9.02
C ALA A 35 -3.46 -1.70 -9.14
N SER A 36 -3.89 -1.09 -8.02
CA SER A 36 -4.88 -0.02 -8.05
C SER A 36 -4.41 1.20 -8.85
N ALA A 37 -3.17 1.65 -8.66
CA ALA A 37 -2.62 2.77 -9.41
C ALA A 37 -2.53 2.47 -10.91
N ALA A 38 -2.13 1.25 -11.27
CA ALA A 38 -2.03 0.84 -12.66
C ALA A 38 -3.39 0.77 -13.35
N LEU A 39 -4.40 0.16 -12.70
CA LEU A 39 -5.76 0.06 -13.22
C LEU A 39 -6.41 1.43 -13.42
N GLU A 40 -6.23 2.36 -12.47
CA GLU A 40 -6.72 3.74 -12.61
C GLU A 40 -6.02 4.50 -13.74
N ALA A 41 -4.71 4.34 -13.88
CA ALA A 41 -3.96 4.97 -14.97
C ALA A 41 -4.37 4.40 -16.35
N ASP A 42 -4.57 3.09 -16.44
CA ASP A 42 -5.05 2.39 -17.63
C ASP A 42 -6.48 2.82 -18.01
N ALA A 43 -7.37 2.92 -17.03
CA ALA A 43 -8.72 3.45 -17.22
C ALA A 43 -8.73 4.92 -17.70
N ALA A 44 -7.71 5.70 -17.33
CA ALA A 44 -7.48 7.05 -17.83
C ALA A 44 -6.79 7.10 -19.21
N GLY A 45 -6.57 5.95 -19.86
CA GLY A 45 -6.00 5.82 -21.20
C GLY A 45 -4.47 5.95 -21.26
N ALA A 46 -3.77 5.84 -20.14
CA ALA A 46 -2.31 5.90 -20.11
C ALA A 46 -1.68 4.56 -20.55
N GLN A 47 -0.54 4.61 -21.22
CA GLN A 47 0.31 3.43 -21.38
C GLN A 47 1.04 3.14 -20.07
N VAL A 48 0.70 2.02 -19.43
CA VAL A 48 1.19 1.67 -18.09
C VAL A 48 2.09 0.44 -18.14
N VAL A 49 3.22 0.49 -17.43
CA VAL A 49 4.04 -0.67 -17.09
C VAL A 49 4.17 -0.80 -15.58
N ILE A 50 4.01 -2.02 -15.06
CA ILE A 50 4.36 -2.38 -13.68
C ILE A 50 5.70 -3.11 -13.67
N LEU A 51 6.63 -2.68 -12.81
CA LEU A 51 7.87 -3.40 -12.50
C LEU A 51 7.70 -4.17 -11.20
N GLU A 52 7.79 -5.51 -11.24
CA GLU A 52 7.73 -6.36 -10.06
C GLU A 52 9.05 -7.10 -9.87
N GLN A 53 9.61 -7.03 -8.66
CA GLN A 53 10.89 -7.66 -8.34
C GLN A 53 10.82 -9.20 -8.27
N ARG A 54 9.63 -9.77 -8.04
CA ARG A 54 9.37 -11.21 -8.00
C ARG A 54 8.80 -11.71 -9.32
N SER A 55 8.62 -13.01 -9.42
CA SER A 55 8.03 -13.69 -10.57
C SER A 55 6.49 -13.52 -10.70
N GLY A 56 5.88 -12.62 -9.92
CA GLY A 56 4.43 -12.42 -9.90
C GLY A 56 3.98 -11.38 -8.87
N GLY A 57 2.75 -10.88 -9.06
CA GLY A 57 2.12 -9.91 -8.17
C GLY A 57 1.66 -10.50 -6.83
N GLY A 58 1.35 -9.63 -5.89
CA GLY A 58 0.84 -9.97 -4.56
C GLY A 58 1.53 -9.19 -3.45
N GLY A 59 2.83 -9.39 -3.30
CA GLY A 59 3.64 -8.77 -2.25
C GLY A 59 3.13 -9.10 -0.83
N SER A 60 3.34 -8.19 0.12
CA SER A 60 2.80 -8.33 1.48
C SER A 60 1.27 -8.27 1.53
N SER A 61 0.63 -7.64 0.54
CA SER A 61 -0.83 -7.56 0.44
C SER A 61 -1.46 -8.94 0.31
N ALA A 62 -0.85 -9.86 -0.45
CA ALA A 62 -1.34 -11.24 -0.57
C ALA A 62 -1.22 -12.05 0.74
N LEU A 63 -0.38 -11.60 1.68
CA LEU A 63 -0.14 -12.27 2.97
C LEU A 63 -0.94 -11.65 4.13
N SER A 64 -1.72 -10.60 3.88
CA SER A 64 -2.49 -9.90 4.92
C SER A 64 -3.78 -10.65 5.27
N GLY A 65 -4.38 -10.30 6.43
CA GLY A 65 -5.72 -10.78 6.82
C GLY A 65 -6.83 -10.33 5.87
N GLY A 66 -6.56 -9.32 5.02
CA GLY A 66 -7.50 -8.81 4.02
C GLY A 66 -8.43 -7.73 4.56
N GLU A 67 -8.14 -7.17 5.73
CA GLU A 67 -8.86 -6.04 6.31
C GLU A 67 -8.44 -4.73 5.63
N MET A 68 -9.44 -4.00 5.15
CA MET A 68 -9.33 -2.67 4.58
C MET A 68 -10.05 -1.70 5.52
N TYR A 69 -9.36 -0.64 5.94
CA TYR A 69 -9.93 0.31 6.90
C TYR A 69 -10.84 1.33 6.19
N LEU A 70 -12.11 1.00 5.98
CA LEU A 70 -13.04 1.79 5.18
C LEU A 70 -14.25 2.22 6.02
N GLY A 71 -14.81 3.39 5.72
CA GLY A 71 -15.90 3.93 6.51
C GLY A 71 -16.63 5.06 5.79
N GLY A 72 -17.33 5.86 6.58
CA GLY A 72 -18.12 6.96 6.04
C GLY A 72 -19.47 6.56 5.47
N GLY A 73 -19.95 5.36 5.79
CA GLY A 73 -21.27 4.88 5.43
C GLY A 73 -21.26 4.02 4.16
N THR A 74 -20.35 3.05 4.07
CA THR A 74 -20.29 2.05 2.99
C THR A 74 -21.56 1.17 2.93
N SER A 75 -21.79 0.46 1.81
CA SER A 75 -22.96 -0.43 1.69
C SER A 75 -22.99 -1.53 2.77
N VAL A 76 -21.84 -2.13 3.06
CA VAL A 76 -21.70 -3.19 4.08
C VAL A 76 -22.01 -2.65 5.49
N GLN A 77 -21.56 -1.44 5.83
CA GLN A 77 -21.91 -0.80 7.11
C GLN A 77 -23.43 -0.62 7.24
N ARG A 78 -24.08 -0.08 6.19
CA ARG A 78 -25.53 0.13 6.17
C ARG A 78 -26.29 -1.19 6.25
N ALA A 79 -25.87 -2.22 5.52
CA ALA A 79 -26.47 -3.55 5.56
C ALA A 79 -26.37 -4.20 6.94
N CYS A 80 -25.27 -3.93 7.68
CA CYS A 80 -25.08 -4.37 9.05
C CYS A 80 -25.76 -3.47 10.10
N GLY A 81 -26.47 -2.42 9.68
CA GLY A 81 -27.19 -1.51 10.58
C GLY A 81 -26.33 -0.46 11.27
N PHE A 82 -25.17 -0.11 10.70
CA PHE A 82 -24.31 0.96 11.19
C PHE A 82 -24.41 2.20 10.32
N ASP A 83 -24.67 3.33 10.96
CA ASP A 83 -24.52 4.66 10.37
C ASP A 83 -23.10 5.17 10.66
N ASP A 84 -22.45 5.74 9.65
CA ASP A 84 -21.09 6.28 9.75
C ASP A 84 -20.95 7.46 8.77
N SER A 85 -20.03 8.36 9.04
CA SER A 85 -19.78 9.53 8.19
C SER A 85 -18.29 9.80 8.03
N ALA A 86 -17.90 10.43 6.92
CA ALA A 86 -16.50 10.79 6.67
C ALA A 86 -15.93 11.63 7.83
N SER A 87 -16.71 12.56 8.38
CA SER A 87 -16.31 13.37 9.55
C SER A 87 -16.15 12.56 10.83
N ALA A 88 -17.01 11.55 11.06
CA ALA A 88 -16.87 10.68 12.24
C ALA A 88 -15.65 9.76 12.12
N MET A 89 -15.39 9.24 10.92
CA MET A 89 -14.19 8.47 10.59
C MET A 89 -12.92 9.32 10.75
N GLU A 90 -12.92 10.56 10.26
CA GLU A 90 -11.82 11.51 10.41
C GLU A 90 -11.54 11.81 11.88
N ALA A 91 -12.57 12.17 12.66
CA ALA A 91 -12.43 12.44 14.08
C ALA A 91 -11.80 11.26 14.84
N PHE A 92 -12.25 10.03 14.54
CA PHE A 92 -11.66 8.83 15.10
C PHE A 92 -10.18 8.67 14.69
N LEU A 93 -9.86 8.78 13.40
CA LEU A 93 -8.50 8.56 12.90
C LEU A 93 -7.51 9.60 13.44
N LEU A 94 -7.90 10.87 13.52
CA LEU A 94 -7.05 11.93 14.10
C LEU A 94 -6.77 11.67 15.58
N ALA A 95 -7.72 11.09 16.33
CA ALA A 95 -7.51 10.71 17.71
C ALA A 95 -6.65 9.44 17.86
N ALA A 96 -6.85 8.44 17.00
CA ALA A 96 -6.25 7.11 17.13
C ALA A 96 -4.86 6.98 16.51
N LEU A 97 -4.54 7.73 15.45
CA LEU A 97 -3.27 7.62 14.72
C LEU A 97 -2.12 8.43 15.36
N GLY A 98 -2.40 9.15 16.44
CA GLY A 98 -1.40 9.91 17.20
C GLY A 98 -1.13 11.31 16.65
N PRO A 99 -0.23 12.07 17.29
CA PRO A 99 -0.06 13.51 17.07
C PRO A 99 0.59 13.89 15.75
N ASP A 100 1.29 12.94 15.10
CA ASP A 100 2.06 13.18 13.88
C ASP A 100 1.29 12.79 12.60
N CYS A 101 0.00 12.47 12.71
CA CYS A 101 -0.83 12.19 11.54
C CYS A 101 -1.01 13.47 10.70
N ASP A 102 -1.06 13.31 9.38
CA ASP A 102 -1.27 14.40 8.44
C ASP A 102 -2.78 14.62 8.27
N PRO A 103 -3.37 15.70 8.84
CA PRO A 103 -4.81 15.83 8.87
C PRO A 103 -5.43 16.00 7.50
N GLU A 104 -4.70 16.61 6.56
CA GLU A 104 -5.18 16.78 5.19
C GLU A 104 -5.30 15.43 4.47
N LYS A 105 -4.32 14.53 4.67
CA LYS A 105 -4.39 13.17 4.13
C LYS A 105 -5.48 12.33 4.78
N VAL A 106 -5.67 12.45 6.09
CA VAL A 106 -6.75 11.74 6.80
C VAL A 106 -8.10 12.21 6.28
N ARG A 107 -8.33 13.52 6.17
CA ARG A 107 -9.55 14.08 5.62
C ARG A 107 -9.82 13.58 4.20
N LEU A 108 -8.83 13.65 3.32
CA LEU A 108 -8.95 13.15 1.95
C LEU A 108 -9.28 11.65 1.90
N TYR A 109 -8.65 10.85 2.77
CA TYR A 109 -8.92 9.43 2.88
C TYR A 109 -10.36 9.14 3.32
N CYS A 110 -10.86 9.85 4.33
CA CYS A 110 -12.23 9.69 4.82
C CYS A 110 -13.28 10.16 3.80
N GLU A 111 -13.06 11.31 3.16
CA GLU A 111 -13.97 11.86 2.14
C GLU A 111 -14.13 10.92 0.94
N ASN A 112 -13.06 10.21 0.55
CA ASN A 112 -13.07 9.28 -0.58
C ASN A 112 -13.28 7.81 -0.18
N SER A 113 -13.50 7.51 1.10
CA SER A 113 -13.51 6.12 1.60
C SER A 113 -14.63 5.28 0.98
N VAL A 114 -15.85 5.84 0.87
CA VAL A 114 -16.99 5.15 0.24
C VAL A 114 -16.75 4.92 -1.25
N ALA A 115 -16.26 5.93 -1.98
CA ALA A 115 -15.95 5.78 -3.40
C ALA A 115 -14.84 4.73 -3.64
N HIS A 116 -13.85 4.65 -2.74
CA HIS A 116 -12.81 3.63 -2.81
C HIS A 116 -13.34 2.22 -2.50
N PHE A 117 -14.25 2.09 -1.53
CA PHE A 117 -14.96 0.84 -1.27
C PHE A 117 -15.75 0.38 -2.51
N ASP A 118 -16.54 1.27 -3.11
CA ASP A 118 -17.33 0.97 -4.31
C ASP A 118 -16.43 0.57 -5.49
N TRP A 119 -15.29 1.26 -5.66
CA TRP A 119 -14.29 0.88 -6.66
C TRP A 119 -13.76 -0.54 -6.47
N LEU A 120 -13.48 -0.96 -5.22
CA LEU A 120 -13.02 -2.33 -4.93
C LEU A 120 -14.12 -3.36 -5.30
N VAL A 121 -15.38 -3.06 -4.99
CA VAL A 121 -16.52 -3.89 -5.37
C VAL A 121 -16.63 -4.00 -6.90
N ASP A 122 -16.44 -2.89 -7.63
CA ASP A 122 -16.48 -2.86 -9.10
C ASP A 122 -15.33 -3.66 -9.74
N GLN A 123 -14.17 -3.76 -9.07
CA GLN A 123 -13.10 -4.69 -9.49
C GLN A 123 -13.47 -6.17 -9.27
N GLY A 124 -14.53 -6.44 -8.51
CA GLY A 124 -15.00 -7.77 -8.14
C GLY A 124 -14.44 -8.27 -6.81
N VAL A 125 -13.97 -7.38 -5.93
CA VAL A 125 -13.55 -7.77 -4.58
C VAL A 125 -14.79 -8.09 -3.74
N PRO A 126 -14.92 -9.31 -3.20
CA PRO A 126 -16.12 -9.70 -2.48
C PRO A 126 -16.10 -9.17 -1.05
N PHE A 127 -17.22 -8.59 -0.63
CA PHE A 127 -17.52 -8.25 0.76
C PHE A 127 -18.89 -8.80 1.13
N LYS A 128 -18.98 -9.49 2.27
CA LYS A 128 -20.23 -10.05 2.78
C LYS A 128 -20.89 -9.05 3.71
N ASP A 129 -22.20 -8.87 3.56
CA ASP A 129 -23.03 -7.99 4.39
C ASP A 129 -23.30 -8.59 5.78
N SER A 130 -22.23 -8.92 6.51
CA SER A 130 -22.31 -9.47 7.86
C SER A 130 -21.16 -9.01 8.73
N LEU A 131 -21.46 -8.83 10.02
CA LEU A 131 -20.54 -8.37 11.04
C LEU A 131 -20.04 -9.56 11.87
N TRP A 132 -18.73 -9.66 12.05
CA TRP A 132 -18.14 -10.42 13.16
C TRP A 132 -18.12 -9.55 14.44
N PRO A 133 -18.91 -9.86 15.49
CA PRO A 133 -19.13 -8.93 16.59
C PRO A 133 -18.13 -9.09 17.75
N THR A 134 -17.25 -10.10 17.72
CA THR A 134 -16.37 -10.43 18.86
C THR A 134 -14.92 -10.02 18.62
N PRO A 135 -14.14 -9.75 19.68
CA PRO A 135 -12.72 -9.43 19.54
C PRO A 135 -11.96 -10.56 18.85
N THR A 136 -11.24 -10.22 17.78
CA THR A 136 -10.36 -11.14 17.07
C THR A 136 -9.32 -10.34 16.30
N TRP A 137 -8.24 -11.01 15.89
CA TRP A 137 -7.30 -10.45 14.92
C TRP A 137 -7.72 -10.75 13.49
N VAL A 138 -8.21 -11.96 13.21
CA VAL A 138 -8.84 -12.38 11.94
C VAL A 138 -10.08 -13.21 12.29
N PRO A 139 -11.28 -12.87 11.82
CA PRO A 139 -12.47 -13.67 12.08
C PRO A 139 -12.33 -15.09 11.51
N PRO A 140 -12.81 -16.13 12.22
CA PRO A 140 -12.75 -17.52 11.75
C PRO A 140 -13.78 -17.83 10.65
N THR A 141 -14.67 -16.88 10.35
CA THR A 141 -15.75 -16.93 9.36
C THR A 141 -15.40 -16.07 8.14
N ASP A 142 -16.32 -15.94 7.19
CA ASP A 142 -16.22 -15.15 5.96
C ASP A 142 -16.91 -13.77 6.08
N ASP A 143 -17.20 -13.31 7.30
CA ASP A 143 -17.84 -12.02 7.56
C ASP A 143 -17.02 -10.86 6.97
N GLY A 144 -17.74 -9.91 6.36
CA GLY A 144 -17.14 -8.79 5.63
C GLY A 144 -16.90 -7.53 6.46
N LEU A 145 -17.33 -7.50 7.72
CA LEU A 145 -17.17 -6.35 8.61
C LEU A 145 -16.72 -6.76 10.01
N MET A 146 -15.82 -5.99 10.61
CA MET A 146 -15.37 -6.17 11.99
C MET A 146 -14.96 -4.86 12.67
N TRP A 147 -14.82 -4.90 13.99
CA TRP A 147 -14.28 -3.81 14.80
C TRP A 147 -12.75 -3.87 14.85
N MET A 148 -12.10 -2.71 14.69
CA MET A 148 -10.64 -2.56 14.67
C MET A 148 -10.10 -1.63 15.77
N GLY A 149 -10.96 -1.21 16.71
CA GLY A 149 -10.60 -0.44 17.90
C GLY A 149 -11.54 0.71 18.23
N GLU A 150 -12.51 0.98 17.37
CA GLU A 150 -13.42 2.14 17.42
C GLU A 150 -14.36 2.11 18.63
N LYS A 151 -14.63 0.92 19.16
CA LYS A 151 -15.46 0.69 20.36
C LYS A 151 -14.69 0.74 21.68
N ALA A 152 -13.37 0.94 21.65
CA ALA A 152 -12.55 0.97 22.86
C ALA A 152 -12.38 2.39 23.41
N PHE A 153 -12.27 2.50 24.74
CA PHE A 153 -11.81 3.72 25.39
C PHE A 153 -10.36 4.03 24.96
N PRO A 154 -9.98 5.30 24.73
CA PRO A 154 -10.79 6.52 24.89
C PRO A 154 -11.62 6.89 23.65
N PHE A 155 -11.44 6.18 22.53
CA PHE A 155 -11.94 6.63 21.23
C PHE A 155 -13.46 6.59 21.09
N ALA A 156 -14.11 5.64 21.79
CA ALA A 156 -15.56 5.55 21.80
C ALA A 156 -16.26 6.79 22.39
N ASP A 157 -15.56 7.58 23.21
CA ASP A 157 -16.06 8.83 23.79
C ASP A 157 -15.71 10.06 22.91
N LEU A 158 -14.78 9.90 21.96
CA LEU A 158 -14.26 10.99 21.13
C LEU A 158 -14.93 11.05 19.75
N ALA A 159 -15.38 9.91 19.23
CA ALA A 159 -16.08 9.79 17.97
C ALA A 159 -17.15 8.72 18.06
N ALA A 160 -18.26 8.90 17.33
CA ALA A 160 -19.31 7.89 17.25
C ALA A 160 -18.72 6.55 16.77
N PRO A 161 -18.86 5.44 17.54
CA PRO A 161 -18.28 4.17 17.16
C PRO A 161 -18.99 3.57 15.94
N ALA A 162 -18.22 3.30 14.89
CA ALA A 162 -18.64 2.50 13.74
C ALA A 162 -17.54 1.47 13.42
N PRO A 163 -17.89 0.24 13.02
CA PRO A 163 -16.91 -0.74 12.57
C PRO A 163 -16.40 -0.34 11.19
N ARG A 164 -15.08 -0.29 11.03
CA ARG A 164 -14.42 0.12 9.78
C ARG A 164 -13.43 -0.91 9.24
N GLY A 165 -13.37 -2.10 9.85
CA GLY A 165 -12.62 -3.22 9.32
C GLY A 165 -13.41 -3.96 8.25
N HIS A 166 -13.35 -3.49 6.99
CA HIS A 166 -13.95 -4.20 5.86
C HIS A 166 -13.04 -5.32 5.42
N ARG A 167 -13.48 -6.55 5.59
CA ARG A 167 -12.70 -7.73 5.26
C ARG A 167 -13.15 -8.33 3.95
N VAL A 168 -12.19 -8.63 3.08
CA VAL A 168 -12.45 -9.41 1.87
C VAL A 168 -12.97 -10.80 2.25
N THR A 169 -14.12 -11.18 1.71
CA THR A 169 -14.77 -12.47 1.99
C THR A 169 -13.86 -13.62 1.57
N ALA A 170 -13.41 -14.39 2.56
CA ALA A 170 -12.49 -15.50 2.37
C ALA A 170 -12.55 -16.47 3.56
N ASP A 171 -12.20 -17.73 3.29
CA ASP A 171 -11.91 -18.73 4.33
C ASP A 171 -10.52 -18.46 4.92
N GLY A 172 -10.47 -17.62 5.96
CA GLY A 172 -9.22 -17.18 6.61
C GLY A 172 -8.69 -15.86 6.07
N PHE A 173 -7.44 -15.81 5.62
CA PHE A 173 -6.80 -14.55 5.21
C PHE A 173 -7.31 -14.09 3.84
N GLY A 174 -7.97 -12.93 3.81
CA GLY A 174 -8.55 -12.35 2.59
C GLY A 174 -7.54 -11.64 1.68
N GLY A 175 -6.31 -11.38 2.15
CA GLY A 175 -5.30 -10.66 1.36
C GLY A 175 -4.96 -11.35 0.04
N LYS A 176 -4.93 -12.69 0.03
CA LYS A 176 -4.76 -13.46 -1.20
C LYS A 176 -5.93 -13.29 -2.17
N VAL A 177 -7.17 -13.34 -1.68
CA VAL A 177 -8.37 -13.15 -2.52
C VAL A 177 -8.37 -11.75 -3.14
N LEU A 178 -8.04 -10.71 -2.36
CA LEU A 178 -7.87 -9.34 -2.86
C LEU A 178 -6.87 -9.29 -4.02
N MET A 179 -5.68 -9.85 -3.81
CA MET A 179 -4.63 -9.80 -4.82
C MET A 179 -4.94 -10.67 -6.03
N ASP A 180 -5.59 -11.83 -5.88
CA ASP A 180 -6.01 -12.66 -7.00
C ASP A 180 -7.02 -11.91 -7.88
N VAL A 181 -7.96 -11.17 -7.29
CA VAL A 181 -8.88 -10.28 -8.02
C VAL A 181 -8.11 -9.19 -8.76
N LEU A 182 -7.27 -8.41 -8.07
CA LEU A 182 -6.56 -7.29 -8.70
C LEU A 182 -5.56 -7.74 -9.77
N CYS A 183 -4.83 -8.84 -9.55
CA CYS A 183 -3.93 -9.42 -10.55
C CYS A 183 -4.70 -9.90 -11.78
N ARG A 184 -5.87 -10.53 -11.59
CA ARG A 184 -6.74 -10.91 -12.71
C ARG A 184 -7.19 -9.67 -13.49
N ARG A 185 -7.65 -8.62 -12.81
CA ARG A 185 -8.05 -7.35 -13.46
C ARG A 185 -6.93 -6.72 -14.27
N VAL A 186 -5.71 -6.72 -13.75
CA VAL A 186 -4.52 -6.26 -14.50
C VAL A 186 -4.24 -7.15 -15.71
N SER A 187 -4.36 -8.48 -15.59
CA SER A 187 -4.15 -9.39 -16.74
C SER A 187 -5.22 -9.28 -17.83
N GLU A 188 -6.40 -8.77 -17.49
CA GLU A 188 -7.52 -8.52 -18.41
C GLU A 188 -7.46 -7.12 -19.04
N SER A 189 -6.56 -6.24 -18.58
CA SER A 189 -6.42 -4.86 -19.04
C SER A 189 -5.29 -4.68 -20.06
N THR A 190 -4.94 -3.43 -20.39
CA THR A 190 -3.82 -3.13 -21.31
C THR A 190 -2.49 -2.89 -20.60
N VAL A 191 -2.47 -2.99 -19.27
CA VAL A 191 -1.29 -2.81 -18.44
C VAL A 191 -0.28 -3.92 -18.71
N ASP A 192 0.97 -3.55 -19.00
CA ASP A 192 2.06 -4.50 -19.15
C ASP A 192 2.78 -4.71 -17.81
N VAL A 193 3.25 -5.94 -17.56
CA VAL A 193 3.83 -6.35 -16.28
C VAL A 193 5.18 -7.01 -16.51
N HIS A 194 6.24 -6.33 -16.08
CA HIS A 194 7.59 -6.85 -16.12
C HIS A 194 7.97 -7.43 -14.76
N VAL A 195 7.77 -8.74 -14.62
CA VAL A 195 8.22 -9.52 -13.45
C VAL A 195 9.75 -9.70 -13.45
N ASP A 196 10.30 -10.16 -12.32
CA ASP A 196 11.74 -10.33 -12.11
C ASP A 196 12.56 -9.07 -12.44
N THR A 197 11.93 -7.90 -12.26
CA THR A 197 12.45 -6.58 -12.62
C THR A 197 12.55 -5.68 -11.40
N VAL A 198 13.77 -5.38 -11.00
CA VAL A 198 14.07 -4.58 -9.81
C VAL A 198 14.40 -3.15 -10.23
N ALA A 199 13.57 -2.18 -9.85
CA ALA A 199 13.93 -0.77 -9.97
C ALA A 199 15.16 -0.45 -9.10
N LEU A 200 16.18 0.17 -9.70
CA LEU A 200 17.45 0.46 -9.03
C LEU A 200 17.60 1.95 -8.72
N ARG A 201 17.40 2.80 -9.73
CA ARG A 201 17.68 4.24 -9.64
C ARG A 201 16.66 5.02 -10.44
N LEU A 202 16.22 6.16 -9.89
CA LEU A 202 15.44 7.13 -10.66
C LEU A 202 16.34 7.84 -11.67
N VAL A 203 15.81 8.16 -12.84
CA VAL A 203 16.41 9.04 -13.83
C VAL A 203 15.75 10.41 -13.69
N VAL A 204 16.55 11.47 -13.61
CA VAL A 204 16.06 12.84 -13.39
C VAL A 204 16.55 13.82 -14.44
N ASP A 205 15.68 14.76 -14.82
CA ASP A 205 16.00 15.97 -15.55
C ASP A 205 15.73 17.16 -14.63
N GLY A 206 16.79 17.74 -14.07
CA GLY A 206 16.69 18.69 -12.95
C GLY A 206 15.96 18.10 -11.74
N ASP A 207 14.82 18.71 -11.37
CA ASP A 207 13.96 18.27 -10.26
C ASP A 207 12.87 17.25 -10.68
N GLN A 208 12.81 16.91 -11.97
CA GLN A 208 11.78 16.05 -12.55
C GLN A 208 12.30 14.62 -12.73
N VAL A 209 11.58 13.63 -12.24
CA VAL A 209 11.83 12.22 -12.53
C VAL A 209 11.28 11.89 -13.92
N VAL A 210 12.16 11.48 -14.82
CA VAL A 210 11.82 11.19 -16.23
C VAL A 210 11.98 9.71 -16.58
N GLY A 211 12.35 8.87 -15.60
CA GLY A 211 12.53 7.45 -15.86
C GLY A 211 13.06 6.66 -14.68
N VAL A 212 13.33 5.38 -14.94
CA VAL A 212 13.92 4.43 -14.00
C VAL A 212 14.93 3.56 -14.71
N VAL A 213 16.09 3.37 -14.09
CA VAL A 213 17.00 2.26 -14.40
C VAL A 213 16.59 1.08 -13.54
N ALA A 214 16.31 -0.05 -14.17
CA ALA A 214 15.97 -1.30 -13.53
C ALA A 214 16.93 -2.42 -13.95
N ARG A 215 16.88 -3.53 -13.21
CA ARG A 215 17.51 -4.78 -13.59
C ARG A 215 16.44 -5.82 -13.86
N HIS A 216 16.45 -6.38 -15.05
CA HIS A 216 15.64 -7.53 -15.42
C HIS A 216 16.58 -8.73 -15.54
N PHE A 217 16.44 -9.73 -14.67
CA PHE A 217 17.42 -10.82 -14.53
C PHE A 217 18.88 -10.32 -14.37
N ASP A 218 19.72 -10.54 -15.37
CA ASP A 218 21.14 -10.16 -15.43
C ASP A 218 21.41 -8.99 -16.39
N THR A 219 20.36 -8.36 -16.93
CA THR A 219 20.47 -7.19 -17.81
C THR A 219 20.00 -5.91 -17.12
N THR A 220 20.64 -4.80 -17.48
CA THR A 220 20.14 -3.47 -17.14
C THR A 220 19.12 -3.06 -18.19
N VAL A 221 17.98 -2.53 -17.76
CA VAL A 221 16.91 -2.05 -18.63
C VAL A 221 16.49 -0.66 -18.17
N THR A 222 16.24 0.26 -19.10
CA THR A 222 15.91 1.67 -18.83
C THR A 222 14.52 2.03 -19.35
N TYR A 223 13.74 2.71 -18.50
CA TYR A 223 12.37 3.09 -18.77
C TYR A 223 12.25 4.61 -18.77
N ARG A 224 11.71 5.19 -19.85
CA ARG A 224 11.36 6.62 -19.91
C ARG A 224 9.90 6.79 -19.54
N VAL A 225 9.61 7.76 -18.68
CA VAL A 225 8.25 8.20 -18.34
C VAL A 225 7.96 9.50 -19.09
N ARG A 226 7.01 9.45 -20.04
CA ARG A 226 6.63 10.60 -20.87
C ARG A 226 6.06 11.71 -20.00
N GLY A 227 6.41 12.95 -20.32
CA GLY A 227 5.95 14.15 -19.63
C GLY A 227 6.50 14.37 -18.21
N GLY A 228 7.26 13.40 -17.68
CA GLY A 228 7.98 13.40 -16.39
C GLY A 228 7.16 13.73 -15.13
N TRP A 229 7.67 13.34 -13.96
CA TRP A 229 7.04 13.57 -12.66
C TRP A 229 7.85 14.56 -11.82
N SER A 230 7.24 15.60 -11.23
CA SER A 230 7.96 16.56 -10.38
C SER A 230 7.63 16.37 -8.90
N SER A 231 8.67 16.36 -8.06
CA SER A 231 8.56 16.27 -6.60
C SER A 231 7.81 17.44 -5.95
N ARG A 232 7.58 18.55 -6.67
CA ARG A 232 6.78 19.68 -6.17
C ARG A 232 5.27 19.41 -6.19
N GLN A 233 4.83 18.30 -6.78
CA GLN A 233 3.40 18.02 -7.01
C GLN A 233 2.77 17.12 -5.94
N VAL A 234 3.54 16.36 -5.15
CA VAL A 234 3.10 15.63 -3.94
C VAL A 234 4.30 15.47 -3.01
N GLY A 235 4.08 15.55 -1.69
CA GLY A 235 5.12 15.44 -0.67
C GLY A 235 6.10 14.27 -0.88
N SER A 236 7.38 14.55 -0.61
CA SER A 236 8.54 13.66 -0.76
C SER A 236 8.24 12.19 -0.40
N PRO A 237 8.63 11.21 -1.25
CA PRO A 237 8.69 9.81 -0.84
C PRO A 237 9.69 9.71 0.31
N THR A 238 9.20 9.57 1.55
CA THR A 238 10.08 9.27 2.67
C THR A 238 10.63 7.86 2.47
N THR A 239 11.76 7.74 1.78
CA THR A 239 12.65 6.59 1.94
C THR A 239 13.16 6.64 3.37
N ARG A 240 12.42 6.07 4.32
CA ARG A 240 13.00 5.76 5.63
C ARG A 240 14.06 4.72 5.37
N ARG A 241 15.32 5.14 5.50
CA ARG A 241 16.44 4.21 5.70
C ARG A 241 16.04 3.35 6.89
N CYS A 242 15.73 2.07 6.67
CA CYS A 242 15.54 1.13 7.76
C CYS A 242 16.81 1.19 8.62
N SER A 243 16.67 1.63 9.87
CA SER A 243 17.80 1.82 10.78
C SER A 243 18.51 0.49 10.98
N PRO A 244 19.81 0.37 10.66
CA PRO A 244 20.56 -0.82 10.98
C PRO A 244 20.91 -0.77 12.48
N ASN A 245 20.29 -1.64 13.28
CA ASN A 245 20.63 -1.91 14.68
C ASN A 245 20.56 -0.70 15.64
N THR A 246 19.38 -0.45 16.22
CA THR A 246 19.35 0.11 17.57
C THR A 246 19.51 -1.05 18.55
N ARG A 247 20.74 -1.33 18.98
CA ARG A 247 20.98 -2.08 20.21
C ARG A 247 20.28 -1.31 21.33
N LEU A 248 19.28 -1.94 21.94
CA LEU A 248 18.68 -1.49 23.20
C LEU A 248 19.83 -1.31 24.22
N ARG A 249 20.25 -0.06 24.42
CA ARG A 249 20.98 0.31 25.63
C ARG A 249 19.92 0.45 26.71
N SER A 250 19.95 -0.50 27.64
CA SER A 250 19.25 -0.45 28.91
C SER A 250 19.62 0.82 29.68
N SER A 251 18.67 1.72 29.88
CA SER A 251 18.67 2.65 31.00
C SER A 251 17.43 2.40 31.84
N ALA A 252 17.67 1.68 32.94
CA ALA A 252 16.88 1.51 34.15
C ALA A 252 15.53 2.25 34.22
N CYS A 253 14.44 1.47 34.19
CA CYS A 253 13.31 1.71 35.07
C CYS A 253 13.16 0.46 35.94
N ARG A 254 13.38 0.61 37.24
CA ARG A 254 13.25 -0.47 38.23
C ARG A 254 11.76 -0.65 38.53
N SER A 255 11.26 -1.85 38.33
CA SER A 255 10.27 -2.42 39.25
C SER A 255 10.48 -3.92 39.30
N THR A 256 10.50 -4.42 40.53
CA THR A 256 10.80 -5.77 40.97
C THR A 256 9.59 -6.69 40.77
N ALA A 257 9.77 -7.82 40.09
CA ALA A 257 9.09 -9.08 40.44
C ALA A 257 9.82 -10.26 39.79
N THR A 258 10.26 -11.16 40.66
CA THR A 258 10.95 -12.43 40.46
C THR A 258 10.09 -13.49 39.75
N GLY A 259 10.71 -14.29 38.87
CA GLY A 259 10.12 -15.53 38.35
C GLY A 259 10.75 -15.98 37.03
N ALA A 260 11.86 -16.71 37.11
CA ALA A 260 12.54 -17.28 35.94
C ALA A 260 11.88 -18.59 35.50
N THR A 261 11.69 -18.78 34.19
CA THR A 261 11.97 -20.07 33.52
C THR A 261 12.22 -19.85 32.03
N THR A 262 13.41 -20.22 31.57
CA THR A 262 13.87 -20.17 30.18
C THR A 262 13.73 -21.55 29.53
N VAL A 263 13.00 -21.64 28.41
CA VAL A 263 13.09 -22.66 27.35
C VAL A 263 12.51 -21.99 26.11
N GLY A 264 12.99 -22.03 24.87
CA GLY A 264 14.10 -22.68 24.18
C GLY A 264 14.11 -22.08 22.76
N ALA A 265 15.25 -22.13 22.09
CA ALA A 265 15.51 -21.46 20.83
C ALA A 265 14.51 -21.80 19.70
N SER A 266 14.04 -20.78 18.98
CA SER A 266 13.57 -20.93 17.61
C SER A 266 14.07 -19.77 16.74
N ARG A 267 14.44 -20.12 15.50
CA ARG A 267 15.19 -19.33 14.53
C ARG A 267 14.54 -17.97 14.24
N SER A 268 15.37 -16.93 14.17
CA SER A 268 14.93 -15.58 13.77
C SER A 268 14.49 -15.56 12.31
N LEU A 269 13.19 -15.40 12.09
CA LEU A 269 12.66 -14.88 10.84
C LEU A 269 12.99 -13.38 10.82
N ARG A 270 13.84 -12.95 9.88
CA ARG A 270 14.09 -11.52 9.65
C ARG A 270 12.78 -10.89 9.17
N PRO A 271 12.33 -9.76 9.73
CA PRO A 271 11.21 -9.02 9.18
C PRO A 271 11.58 -8.46 7.80
N GLN A 272 10.68 -8.63 6.82
CA GLN A 272 10.83 -8.05 5.49
C GLN A 272 10.61 -6.53 5.55
N ALA A 273 11.46 -5.78 4.85
CA ALA A 273 11.33 -4.33 4.74
C ALA A 273 10.06 -3.98 3.95
N GLY A 274 9.23 -3.08 4.48
CA GLY A 274 8.04 -2.57 3.81
C GLY A 274 8.38 -1.89 2.48
N GLN A 275 7.63 -2.22 1.44
CA GLN A 275 7.75 -1.61 0.12
C GLN A 275 6.99 -0.28 0.08
N SER A 276 7.66 0.80 -0.34
CA SER A 276 7.01 2.05 -0.71
C SER A 276 6.60 1.98 -2.18
N VAL A 277 5.32 2.19 -2.48
CA VAL A 277 4.83 2.33 -3.86
C VAL A 277 5.09 3.77 -4.31
N THR A 278 5.79 3.94 -5.43
CA THR A 278 5.97 5.22 -6.10
C THR A 278 5.30 5.12 -7.46
N CYS A 279 4.22 5.89 -7.67
CA CYS A 279 3.60 6.07 -8.97
C CYS A 279 4.18 7.35 -9.59
N LEU A 280 4.81 7.23 -10.76
CA LEU A 280 5.31 8.36 -11.52
C LEU A 280 4.30 8.66 -12.64
N ARG A 281 3.55 9.77 -12.51
CA ARG A 281 2.59 10.24 -13.51
C ARG A 281 2.95 11.64 -13.99
N ALA A 282 2.92 11.86 -15.30
CA ALA A 282 2.95 13.20 -15.89
C ALA A 282 1.55 13.82 -16.01
N LYS A 283 1.43 15.13 -15.86
CA LYS A 283 0.20 15.86 -16.20
C LYS A 283 0.03 15.86 -17.72
N SER A 284 -1.12 15.39 -18.21
CA SER A 284 -1.56 15.73 -19.56
C SER A 284 -1.88 17.23 -19.62
N ALA A 285 -1.19 17.97 -20.49
CA ALA A 285 -1.62 19.32 -20.85
C ALA A 285 -2.89 19.18 -21.72
N SER A 286 -4.06 19.38 -21.13
CA SER A 286 -5.28 19.62 -21.89
C SER A 286 -5.12 20.95 -22.63
N ARG A 287 -5.23 20.94 -23.96
CA ARG A 287 -5.50 22.14 -24.76
C ARG A 287 -6.98 22.49 -24.68
#